data_AF-A0A258CHQ4-F1
#
_entry.id   AF-A0A258CHQ4-F1
#
_cell.length_a   1.000
_cell.length_b   1.000
_cell.length_c   1.000
_cell.angle_alpha   90.00
_cell.angle_beta   90.00
_cell.angle_gamma   90.00
#
_symmetry.space_group_name_H-M   'P 1'
#
loop_
_entity.id
_entity.type
_entity.pdbx_description
1 polymer ?
#
loop_
_entity_poly.entity_id
_entity_poly.type
_entity_poly.pdbx_seq_one_letter_code
_entity_poly.pdbx_strand_id
1 'polypeptide(L)'
;MPARYNGTIMKNCIAANFLVLLLLMSTKVFADFSVEGKLALQFADGQQQQQAFPMQLIREQGSYIFSVGSQQTRLNAPLQKYSLALILQNDQDVWVTDFANQPLNGFTLQIAEYEITL
;
A
#
# COMPACT_ATOMS: atom_id res chain seq x y z
N MET A 1 43.96 -51.09 19.51
CA MET A 1 43.58 -50.21 18.39
C MET A 1 42.56 -49.19 18.91
N PRO A 2 42.86 -47.88 18.99
CA PRO A 2 41.84 -46.89 19.34
C PRO A 2 41.18 -46.32 18.08
N ALA A 3 39.86 -46.18 18.13
CA ALA A 3 39.01 -45.69 17.04
C ALA A 3 39.31 -44.22 16.74
N ARG A 4 39.56 -43.91 15.46
CA ARG A 4 39.71 -42.53 14.96
C ARG A 4 38.34 -41.85 14.94
N TYR A 5 38.17 -40.84 15.79
CA TYR A 5 36.97 -40.02 15.86
C TYR A 5 36.90 -39.09 14.62
N ASN A 6 35.78 -39.14 13.91
CA ASN A 6 35.63 -38.61 12.55
C ASN A 6 35.17 -37.13 12.60
N GLY A 7 36.13 -36.20 12.67
CA GLY A 7 35.90 -34.75 12.87
C GLY A 7 35.12 -34.04 11.75
N THR A 8 34.88 -34.68 10.61
CA THR A 8 34.16 -34.12 9.46
C THR A 8 32.64 -34.05 9.71
N ILE A 9 32.07 -35.01 10.44
CA ILE A 9 30.63 -35.04 10.74
C ILE A 9 30.24 -33.90 11.71
N MET A 10 31.11 -33.59 12.66
CA MET A 10 30.85 -32.58 13.71
C MET A 10 30.80 -31.15 13.15
N LYS A 11 31.58 -30.82 12.11
CA LYS A 11 31.57 -29.50 11.45
C LYS A 11 30.28 -29.25 10.66
N ASN A 12 29.74 -30.27 9.98
CA ASN A 12 28.48 -30.15 9.24
C ASN A 12 27.28 -29.96 10.17
N CYS A 13 27.28 -30.57 11.37
CA CYS A 13 26.23 -30.37 12.37
C CYS A 13 26.23 -28.95 12.95
N ILE A 14 27.41 -28.35 13.13
CA ILE A 14 27.53 -26.97 13.63
C ILE A 14 27.06 -25.97 12.57
N ALA A 15 27.45 -26.16 11.30
CA ALA A 15 26.99 -25.31 10.20
C ALA A 15 25.46 -25.41 9.98
N ALA A 16 24.89 -26.63 10.09
CA ALA A 16 23.45 -26.84 9.98
C ALA A 16 22.66 -26.17 11.12
N ASN A 17 23.15 -26.24 12.36
CA ASN A 17 22.53 -25.55 13.49
C ASN A 17 22.58 -24.02 13.34
N PHE A 18 23.67 -23.49 12.78
CA PHE A 18 23.79 -22.05 12.53
C PHE A 18 22.81 -21.57 11.45
N LEU A 19 22.60 -22.37 10.40
CA LEU A 19 21.63 -22.08 9.34
C LEU A 19 20.18 -22.09 9.86
N VAL A 20 19.83 -23.05 10.73
CA VAL A 20 18.51 -23.13 11.37
C VAL A 20 18.25 -21.93 12.27
N LEU A 21 19.28 -21.46 13.00
CA LEU A 21 19.18 -20.27 13.85
C LEU A 21 18.93 -18.99 13.03
N LEU A 22 19.48 -18.91 11.82
CA LEU A 22 19.28 -17.79 10.89
C LEU A 22 17.87 -17.77 10.28
N LEU A 23 17.29 -18.93 9.99
CA LEU A 23 15.91 -19.04 9.48
C LEU A 23 14.84 -18.62 10.49
N LEU A 24 15.14 -18.74 11.80
CA LEU A 24 14.25 -18.31 12.88
C LEU A 24 14.16 -16.79 13.05
N MET A 25 15.09 -16.03 12.44
CA MET A 25 15.09 -14.57 12.44
C MET A 25 14.26 -13.95 11.31
N SER A 26 13.41 -14.74 10.63
CA SER A 26 12.46 -14.20 9.66
C SER A 26 11.46 -13.29 10.36
N THR A 27 11.62 -11.97 10.18
CA THR A 27 10.63 -11.00 10.62
C THR A 27 9.33 -11.22 9.84
N LYS A 28 8.19 -11.20 10.56
CA LYS A 28 6.88 -11.11 9.93
C LYS A 28 6.77 -9.68 9.39
N VAL A 29 6.80 -9.50 8.07
CA VAL A 29 6.39 -8.24 7.46
C VAL A 29 4.88 -8.09 7.69
N PHE A 30 4.49 -7.09 8.47
CA PHE A 30 3.11 -6.67 8.57
C PHE A 30 2.79 -5.82 7.33
N ALA A 31 1.67 -6.11 6.68
CA ALA A 31 1.21 -5.42 5.48
C ALA A 31 0.51 -4.09 5.81
N ASP A 32 0.88 -3.46 6.92
CA ASP A 32 0.35 -2.16 7.29
C ASP A 32 1.18 -1.11 6.56
N PHE A 33 0.50 -0.19 5.88
CA PHE A 33 1.17 0.89 5.17
C PHE A 33 0.44 2.21 5.41
N SER A 34 1.20 3.29 5.36
CA SER A 34 0.69 4.65 5.35
C SER A 34 1.55 5.43 4.38
N VAL A 35 0.92 5.91 3.32
CA VAL A 35 1.57 6.73 2.30
C VAL A 35 0.86 8.08 2.22
N GLU A 36 1.66 9.12 2.19
CA GLU A 36 1.15 10.45 1.92
C GLU A 36 0.67 10.52 0.46
N GLY A 37 -0.36 11.34 0.25
CA GLY A 37 -0.82 11.67 -1.08
C GLY A 37 -1.38 13.08 -1.13
N LYS A 38 -1.40 13.63 -2.33
CA LYS A 38 -1.86 14.99 -2.62
C LYS A 38 -2.80 14.93 -3.81
N LEU A 39 -3.89 15.66 -3.71
CA LEU A 39 -4.87 15.79 -4.78
C LEU A 39 -5.04 17.27 -5.11
N ALA A 40 -4.70 17.63 -6.33
CA ALA A 40 -4.99 18.94 -6.91
C ALA A 40 -6.17 18.81 -7.87
N LEU A 41 -7.17 19.66 -7.69
CA LEU A 41 -8.42 19.68 -8.46
C LEU A 41 -8.52 20.99 -9.23
N GLN A 42 -8.97 20.90 -10.47
CA GLN A 42 -9.31 22.03 -11.33
C GLN A 42 -10.79 21.90 -11.68
N PHE A 43 -11.62 22.78 -11.14
CA PHE A 43 -13.06 22.74 -11.31
C PHE A 43 -13.50 23.42 -12.61
N ALA A 44 -14.68 23.04 -13.10
CA ALA A 44 -15.27 23.60 -14.32
C ALA A 44 -15.49 25.13 -14.23
N ASP A 45 -15.68 25.68 -13.03
CA ASP A 45 -15.81 27.12 -12.77
C ASP A 45 -14.46 27.88 -12.72
N GLY A 46 -13.34 27.17 -12.94
CA GLY A 46 -11.98 27.70 -12.90
C GLY A 46 -11.34 27.75 -11.51
N GLN A 47 -12.05 27.34 -10.45
CA GLN A 47 -11.47 27.23 -9.11
C GLN A 47 -10.42 26.11 -9.06
N GLN A 48 -9.39 26.30 -8.25
CA GLN A 48 -8.40 25.26 -7.95
C GLN A 48 -8.39 24.96 -6.47
N GLN A 49 -8.31 23.67 -6.12
CA GLN A 49 -8.25 23.21 -4.75
C GLN A 49 -7.17 22.15 -4.60
N GLN A 50 -6.37 22.27 -3.55
CA GLN A 50 -5.43 21.24 -3.15
C GLN A 50 -5.84 20.66 -1.80
N GLN A 51 -5.81 19.34 -1.69
CA GLN A 51 -6.13 18.64 -0.46
C GLN A 51 -5.21 17.44 -0.25
N ALA A 52 -5.08 17.03 1.02
CA ALA A 52 -4.41 15.79 1.36
C ALA A 52 -5.25 14.60 0.85
N PHE A 53 -4.56 13.60 0.31
CA PHE A 53 -5.17 12.38 -0.18
C PHE A 53 -4.37 11.14 0.29
N PRO A 54 -4.26 10.92 1.61
CA PRO A 54 -3.46 9.82 2.15
C PRO A 54 -4.07 8.48 1.77
N MET A 55 -3.22 7.45 1.66
CA MET A 55 -3.68 6.06 1.52
C MET A 55 -3.05 5.22 2.63
N GLN A 56 -3.89 4.48 3.36
CA GLN A 56 -3.44 3.66 4.48
C GLN A 56 -4.16 2.32 4.54
N LEU A 57 -3.44 1.32 5.04
CA LEU A 57 -3.99 0.05 5.48
C LEU A 57 -3.44 -0.24 6.88
N ILE A 58 -4.31 -0.35 7.88
CA ILE A 58 -3.93 -0.66 9.25
C ILE A 58 -4.70 -1.88 9.74
N ARG A 59 -4.09 -2.71 10.58
CA ARG A 59 -4.80 -3.81 11.24
C ARG A 59 -5.37 -3.35 12.59
N GLU A 60 -6.68 -3.53 12.78
CA GLU A 60 -7.36 -3.19 14.02
C GLU A 60 -8.36 -4.28 14.41
N GLN A 61 -8.26 -4.80 15.64
CA GLN A 61 -9.20 -5.78 16.22
C GLN A 61 -9.46 -7.01 15.34
N GLY A 62 -8.41 -7.52 14.67
CA GLY A 62 -8.51 -8.70 13.80
C GLY A 62 -9.09 -8.43 12.41
N SER A 63 -9.47 -7.18 12.11
CA SER A 63 -9.86 -6.70 10.79
C SER A 63 -8.80 -5.76 10.21
N TYR A 64 -8.95 -5.39 8.94
CA TYR A 64 -8.15 -4.34 8.31
C TYR A 64 -9.02 -3.11 8.10
N ILE A 65 -8.44 -1.94 8.30
CA ILE A 65 -9.04 -0.65 7.96
C ILE A 65 -8.24 -0.10 6.79
N PHE A 66 -8.90 0.05 5.64
CA PHE A 66 -8.34 0.71 4.47
C PHE A 66 -8.93 2.12 4.38
N SER A 67 -8.08 3.13 4.28
CA SER A 67 -8.51 4.52 4.07
C SER A 67 -7.81 5.15 2.88
N VAL A 68 -8.55 5.95 2.11
CA VAL A 68 -8.06 6.65 0.92
C VAL A 68 -8.74 8.02 0.84
N GLY A 69 -7.95 9.10 0.87
CA GLY A 69 -8.48 10.44 1.03
C GLY A 69 -9.32 10.56 2.31
N SER A 70 -10.59 10.95 2.16
CA SER A 70 -11.57 11.01 3.26
C SER A 70 -12.37 9.71 3.45
N GLN A 71 -12.20 8.73 2.57
CA GLN A 71 -12.97 7.49 2.57
C GLN A 71 -12.29 6.43 3.44
N GLN A 72 -13.10 5.60 4.11
CA GLN A 72 -12.60 4.50 4.93
C GLN A 72 -13.54 3.30 4.85
N THR A 73 -12.95 2.10 4.79
CA THR A 73 -13.69 0.84 4.79
C THR A 73 -13.01 -0.22 5.66
N ARG A 74 -13.81 -1.09 6.27
CA ARG A 74 -13.34 -2.24 7.05
C ARG A 74 -13.35 -3.48 6.18
N LEU A 75 -12.22 -4.18 6.14
CA LEU A 75 -12.00 -5.35 5.31
C LEU A 75 -11.69 -6.56 6.20
N ASN A 76 -12.19 -7.73 5.78
CA ASN A 76 -11.91 -9.00 6.45
C ASN A 76 -10.54 -9.58 6.06
N ALA A 77 -9.91 -9.06 5.01
CA ALA A 77 -8.60 -9.44 4.50
C ALA A 77 -7.91 -8.22 3.85
N PRO A 78 -6.59 -8.24 3.64
CA PRO A 78 -5.89 -7.16 2.93
C PRO A 78 -6.46 -6.94 1.53
N LEU A 79 -6.56 -5.68 1.13
CA LEU A 79 -6.97 -5.31 -0.22
C LEU A 79 -5.87 -5.71 -1.21
N GLN A 80 -6.20 -6.46 -2.26
CA GLN A 80 -5.25 -6.79 -3.32
C GLN A 80 -5.25 -5.77 -4.46
N LYS A 81 -6.37 -5.09 -4.67
CA LYS A 81 -6.57 -4.11 -5.76
C LYS A 81 -7.55 -3.04 -5.31
N TYR A 82 -7.26 -1.79 -5.67
CA TYR A 82 -8.16 -0.65 -5.57
C TYR A 82 -8.39 -0.11 -6.99
N SER A 83 -9.61 0.32 -7.29
CA SER A 83 -9.98 0.87 -8.59
C SER A 83 -10.57 2.27 -8.41
N LEU A 84 -10.07 3.21 -9.20
CA LEU A 84 -10.65 4.54 -9.32
C LEU A 84 -11.58 4.56 -10.54
N ALA A 85 -12.80 5.07 -10.37
CA ALA A 85 -13.75 5.23 -11.46
C ALA A 85 -13.75 6.68 -11.95
N LEU A 86 -13.59 6.87 -13.27
CA LEU A 86 -13.69 8.16 -13.93
C LEU A 86 -14.94 8.17 -14.80
N ILE A 87 -15.77 9.19 -14.66
CA ILE A 87 -16.99 9.37 -15.44
C ILE A 87 -16.83 10.61 -16.32
N LEU A 88 -17.01 10.46 -17.63
CA LEU A 88 -17.05 11.58 -18.57
C LEU A 88 -18.47 12.18 -18.57
N GLN A 89 -18.56 13.48 -18.36
CA GLN A 89 -19.80 14.25 -18.45
C GLN A 89 -19.70 15.22 -19.63
N ASN A 90 -20.56 15.04 -20.63
CA ASN A 90 -20.68 15.92 -21.80
C ASN A 90 -19.40 16.10 -22.64
N ASP A 91 -18.56 15.07 -22.74
CA ASP A 91 -17.32 15.02 -23.54
C ASP A 91 -16.21 16.02 -23.14
N GLN A 92 -16.43 16.88 -22.15
CA GLN A 92 -15.49 17.94 -21.75
C GLN A 92 -15.12 17.89 -20.25
N ASP A 93 -16.06 17.48 -19.40
CA ASP A 93 -15.84 17.47 -17.95
C ASP A 93 -15.67 16.03 -17.46
N VAL A 94 -14.84 15.84 -16.43
CA VAL A 94 -14.70 14.54 -15.76
C VAL A 94 -15.14 14.63 -14.31
N TRP A 95 -15.85 13.61 -13.86
CA TRP A 95 -16.26 13.46 -12.48
C TRP A 95 -15.62 12.22 -11.87
N VAL A 96 -14.87 12.44 -10.79
CA VAL A 96 -14.35 11.38 -9.93
C VAL A 96 -15.01 11.55 -8.57
N THR A 97 -15.98 10.70 -8.27
CA THR A 97 -16.81 10.76 -7.05
C THR A 97 -15.98 10.77 -5.77
N ASP A 98 -14.83 10.10 -5.81
CA ASP A 98 -13.92 9.95 -4.68
C ASP A 98 -13.14 11.25 -4.41
N PHE A 99 -13.12 12.18 -5.36
CA PHE A 99 -12.37 13.44 -5.29
C PHE A 99 -13.25 14.64 -4.97
N ALA A 100 -14.41 14.74 -5.62
CA ALA A 100 -15.31 15.89 -5.49
C ALA A 100 -16.75 15.54 -5.90
N ASN A 101 -17.70 16.35 -5.42
CA ASN A 101 -19.12 16.24 -5.76
C ASN A 101 -19.55 17.13 -6.94
N GLN A 102 -18.60 17.65 -7.72
CA GLN A 102 -18.85 18.55 -8.84
C GLN A 102 -17.90 18.25 -10.02
N PRO A 103 -18.26 18.64 -11.25
CA PRO A 103 -17.44 18.37 -12.44
C PRO A 103 -16.06 19.04 -12.37
N LEU A 104 -15.05 18.34 -12.90
CA LEU A 104 -13.66 18.77 -12.97
C LEU A 104 -13.26 18.97 -14.43
N ASN A 105 -12.48 20.02 -14.68
CA ASN A 105 -11.72 20.18 -15.92
C ASN A 105 -10.46 19.30 -15.92
N GLY A 106 -9.92 19.01 -14.73
CA GLY A 106 -8.71 18.20 -14.59
C GLY A 106 -8.37 17.92 -13.13
N PHE A 107 -7.44 16.99 -12.94
CA PHE A 107 -6.90 16.69 -11.63
C PHE A 107 -5.47 16.16 -11.71
N THR A 108 -4.73 16.33 -10.62
CA THR A 108 -3.45 15.65 -10.39
C THR A 108 -3.53 14.93 -9.06
N LEU A 109 -3.48 13.59 -9.11
CA LEU A 109 -3.40 12.73 -7.94
C LEU A 109 -1.97 12.21 -7.83
N GLN A 110 -1.32 12.52 -6.71
CA GLN A 110 -0.01 11.99 -6.36
C GLN A 110 -0.13 11.09 -5.13
N ILE A 111 0.36 9.85 -5.22
CA ILE A 111 0.44 8.92 -4.10
C ILE A 111 1.83 8.31 -4.12
N ALA A 112 2.61 8.55 -3.06
CA ALA A 112 4.04 8.21 -3.04
C ALA A 112 4.76 8.74 -4.29
N GLU A 113 5.47 7.88 -5.04
CA GLU A 113 6.15 8.24 -6.29
C GLU A 113 5.28 8.22 -7.55
N TYR A 114 4.00 7.82 -7.45
CA TYR A 114 3.11 7.70 -8.60
C TYR A 114 2.26 8.95 -8.76
N GLU A 115 2.09 9.37 -10.01
CA GLU A 115 1.26 10.49 -10.39
C GLU A 115 0.26 10.06 -11.47
N ILE A 116 -1.00 10.45 -11.29
CA ILE A 116 -2.08 10.29 -12.25
C ILE A 116 -2.62 11.68 -12.53
N THR A 117 -2.55 12.08 -13.80
CA THR A 117 -3.03 13.38 -14.26
C THR A 117 -4.01 13.18 -15.40
N LEU A 118 -5.06 13.99 -15.39
CA LEU A 118 -6.00 14.18 -16.48
C LEU A 118 -6.02 15.66 -16.85
#